data_AF-A0A7N0V374-F1
#
_entry.id   AF-A0A7N0V374-F1
#
_cell.length_a   1.000
_cell.length_b   1.000
_cell.length_c   1.000
_cell.angle_alpha   90.00
_cell.angle_beta   90.00
_cell.angle_gamma   90.00
#
_symmetry.space_group_name_H-M   'P 1'
#
loop_
_entity.id
_entity.type
_entity.pdbx_description
1 polymer ?
#
loop_
_entity_poly.entity_id
_entity_poly.type
_entity_poly.pdbx_seq_one_letter_code
_entity_poly.pdbx_strand_id
1 'polypeptide(L)'
;MVVFITIRHKREDLEVYAENLNRVTVSLLEYLAMGLGLERGREFAEAFLDGHYYTRMSCYPPCPEPEKAIGIAKHCDISAITYLLECGDVPGLQVRKDDRWVFVQPVENSLVVNIGQILEIMSNGIYKAAEHRAVVDSLQERISISTFCYPDSNADIAPADELTGSENPALFKSVKFSEYLNTFYRRNIDTPFLDCFKL
;
A
#
# COMPACT_ATOMS: atom_id res chain seq x y z
N MET A 1 33.81 -11.99 5.27
CA MET A 1 33.99 -11.97 3.80
C MET A 1 32.87 -11.14 3.21
N VAL A 2 33.18 -9.99 2.62
CA VAL A 2 32.21 -9.10 1.95
C VAL A 2 32.47 -9.23 0.45
N VAL A 3 31.45 -9.59 -0.33
CA VAL A 3 31.54 -9.67 -1.80
C VAL A 3 30.73 -8.52 -2.39
N PHE A 4 31.35 -7.76 -3.28
CA PHE A 4 30.65 -6.71 -4.03
C PHE A 4 29.90 -7.33 -5.21
N ILE A 5 28.58 -7.21 -5.23
CA ILE A 5 27.75 -7.45 -6.41
C ILE A 5 27.39 -6.08 -6.98
N THR A 6 27.84 -5.79 -8.19
CA THR A 6 27.60 -4.49 -8.85
C THR A 6 26.36 -4.60 -9.74
N ILE A 7 25.27 -3.94 -9.36
CA ILE A 7 24.08 -3.76 -10.20
C ILE A 7 24.22 -2.41 -10.91
N ARG A 8 24.89 -2.40 -12.07
CA ARG A 8 25.16 -1.16 -12.84
C ARG A 8 24.00 -0.72 -13.73
N HIS A 9 23.21 -1.66 -14.21
CA HIS A 9 22.08 -1.39 -15.09
C HIS A 9 20.80 -1.39 -14.24
N LYS A 10 19.90 -0.42 -14.46
CA LYS A 10 18.58 -0.26 -13.80
C LYS A 10 18.52 0.43 -12.43
N ARG A 11 19.64 0.74 -11.76
CA ARG A 11 19.62 1.54 -10.51
C ARG A 11 19.04 2.94 -10.74
N GLU A 12 19.55 3.64 -11.75
CA GLU A 12 19.12 5.01 -12.09
C GLU A 12 17.63 5.04 -12.49
N ASP A 13 17.18 4.05 -13.27
CA ASP A 13 15.75 3.89 -13.61
C ASP A 13 14.87 3.79 -12.35
N LEU A 14 15.31 3.03 -11.33
CA LEU A 14 14.58 2.90 -10.07
C LEU A 14 14.62 4.15 -9.20
N GLU A 15 15.74 4.89 -9.20
CA GLU A 15 15.86 6.17 -8.50
C GLU A 15 14.89 7.20 -9.08
N VAL A 16 14.89 7.34 -10.41
CA VAL A 16 13.94 8.22 -11.13
C VAL A 16 12.51 7.77 -10.91
N TYR A 17 12.23 6.46 -10.94
CA TYR A 17 10.90 5.93 -10.65
C TYR A 17 10.43 6.28 -9.23
N ALA A 18 11.28 6.07 -8.22
CA ALA A 18 10.95 6.38 -6.83
C ALA A 18 10.75 7.88 -6.59
N GLU A 19 11.60 8.74 -7.16
CA GLU A 19 11.46 10.20 -7.05
C GLU A 19 10.16 10.70 -7.67
N ASN A 20 9.79 10.19 -8.86
CA ASN A 20 8.52 10.53 -9.49
C ASN A 20 7.32 10.05 -8.67
N LEU A 21 7.38 8.84 -8.10
CA LEU A 21 6.31 8.35 -7.23
C LEU A 21 6.16 9.19 -5.97
N ASN A 22 7.24 9.72 -5.39
CA ASN A 22 7.14 10.61 -4.24
C ASN A 22 6.29 11.85 -4.56
N ARG A 23 6.58 12.51 -5.69
CA ARG A 23 5.82 13.68 -6.15
C ARG A 23 4.35 13.35 -6.40
N VAL A 24 4.08 12.21 -7.06
CA VAL A 24 2.71 11.74 -7.32
C VAL A 24 1.97 11.43 -6.02
N THR A 25 2.65 10.84 -5.03
CA THR A 25 2.07 10.47 -3.74
C THR A 25 1.59 11.69 -2.98
N VAL A 26 2.43 12.72 -2.88
CA VAL A 26 2.08 13.97 -2.18
C VAL A 26 0.85 14.61 -2.82
N SER A 27 0.85 14.78 -4.16
CA SER A 27 -0.31 15.34 -4.85
C SER A 27 -1.58 14.49 -4.70
N LEU A 28 -1.46 13.16 -4.79
CA LEU A 28 -2.61 12.26 -4.62
C LEU A 28 -3.20 12.37 -3.21
N LEU A 29 -2.36 12.41 -2.17
CA LEU A 29 -2.81 12.56 -0.79
C LEU A 29 -3.49 13.92 -0.56
N GLU A 30 -2.98 15.01 -1.14
CA GLU A 30 -3.65 16.31 -1.10
C GLU A 30 -5.06 16.23 -1.72
N TYR A 31 -5.22 15.58 -2.88
CA TYR A 31 -6.54 15.41 -3.52
C TYR A 31 -7.47 14.51 -2.71
N LEU A 32 -6.94 13.43 -2.12
CA LEU A 32 -7.71 12.55 -1.24
C LEU A 32 -8.19 13.29 0.01
N ALA A 33 -7.35 14.15 0.59
CA ALA A 33 -7.70 15.00 1.71
C ALA A 33 -8.78 16.04 1.33
N MET A 34 -8.66 16.68 0.16
CA MET A 34 -9.70 17.57 -0.36
C MET A 34 -11.03 16.82 -0.55
N GLY A 35 -11.00 15.57 -1.03
CA GLY A 35 -12.18 14.72 -1.14
C GLY A 35 -12.84 14.37 0.20
N LEU A 36 -12.08 14.44 1.29
CA LEU A 36 -12.58 14.31 2.68
C LEU A 36 -13.09 15.63 3.26
N GLY A 37 -13.03 16.75 2.51
CA GLY A 37 -13.39 18.08 2.99
C GLY A 37 -12.32 18.75 3.85
N LEU A 38 -11.08 18.25 3.84
CA LEU A 38 -9.97 18.84 4.58
C LEU A 38 -9.40 20.04 3.81
N GLU A 39 -9.73 21.25 4.25
CA GLU A 39 -9.18 22.50 3.65
C GLU A 39 -7.65 22.57 3.81
N ARG A 40 -7.09 21.89 4.81
CA ARG A 40 -5.65 21.76 5.08
C ARG A 40 -5.06 20.46 4.49
N GLY A 41 -5.46 20.09 3.27
CA GLY A 41 -5.01 18.85 2.62
C GLY A 41 -3.49 18.68 2.50
N ARG A 42 -2.72 19.77 2.61
CA ARG A 42 -1.26 19.74 2.70
C ARG A 42 -0.75 19.06 3.97
N GLU A 43 -1.33 19.33 5.14
CA GLU A 43 -0.87 18.73 6.41
C GLU A 43 -1.09 17.22 6.44
N PHE A 44 -2.15 16.76 5.77
CA PHE A 44 -2.42 15.36 5.55
C PHE A 44 -1.33 14.67 4.69
N ALA A 45 -0.71 15.40 3.77
CA ALA A 45 0.35 14.91 2.90
C ALA A 45 1.78 15.20 3.43
N GLU A 46 1.93 16.15 4.36
CA GLU A 46 3.24 16.59 4.90
C GLU A 46 4.04 15.45 5.51
N ALA A 47 3.37 14.53 6.22
CA ALA A 47 4.00 13.35 6.79
C ALA A 47 4.67 12.43 5.75
N PHE A 48 4.35 12.59 4.47
CA PHE A 48 4.86 11.75 3.37
C PHE A 48 5.92 12.45 2.50
N LEU A 49 6.20 13.74 2.72
CA LEU A 49 7.25 14.47 1.99
C LEU A 49 8.61 13.79 2.19
N ASP A 50 8.97 13.55 3.45
CA ASP A 50 10.18 12.82 3.85
C ASP A 50 9.88 11.35 4.20
N GLY A 51 8.79 10.82 3.62
CA GLY A 51 8.33 9.45 3.86
C GLY A 51 9.24 8.37 3.27
N HIS A 52 8.99 7.12 3.65
CA HIS A 52 9.75 5.97 3.19
C HIS A 52 9.07 5.27 2.02
N TYR A 53 9.86 4.92 1.01
CA TYR A 53 9.40 4.21 -0.19
C TYR A 53 10.11 2.86 -0.27
N TYR A 54 9.34 1.79 -0.17
CA TYR A 54 9.85 0.42 -0.29
C TYR A 54 9.37 -0.18 -1.60
N THR A 55 10.31 -0.60 -2.45
CA THR A 55 9.99 -1.24 -3.72
C THR A 55 10.24 -2.74 -3.64
N ARG A 56 9.23 -3.52 -4.00
CA ARG A 56 9.27 -4.98 -4.13
C ARG A 56 9.07 -5.36 -5.58
N MET A 57 10.04 -6.07 -6.15
CA MET A 57 9.88 -6.74 -7.44
C MET A 57 9.44 -8.18 -7.18
N SER A 58 8.37 -8.62 -7.83
CA SER A 58 7.82 -9.96 -7.68
C SER A 58 7.76 -10.65 -9.02
N CYS A 59 8.30 -11.86 -9.08
CA CYS A 59 8.20 -12.77 -10.22
C CYS A 59 7.34 -13.97 -9.79
N TYR A 60 6.33 -14.28 -10.60
CA TYR A 60 5.37 -15.36 -10.41
C TYR A 60 5.53 -16.32 -11.58
N PRO A 61 6.33 -17.40 -11.45
CA PRO A 61 6.53 -18.35 -12.53
C PRO A 61 5.23 -19.14 -12.81
N PRO A 62 5.11 -19.74 -14.02
CA PRO A 62 4.00 -20.64 -14.33
C PRO A 62 3.88 -21.77 -13.31
N CYS A 63 2.65 -22.06 -12.87
CA CYS A 63 2.35 -23.07 -11.86
C CYS A 63 1.44 -24.17 -12.44
N PRO A 64 1.86 -25.44 -12.48
CA PRO A 64 1.06 -26.52 -13.07
C PRO A 64 -0.33 -26.74 -12.43
N GLU A 65 -0.47 -26.37 -11.16
CA GLU A 65 -1.71 -26.52 -10.37
C GLU A 65 -2.10 -25.17 -9.73
N PRO A 66 -2.47 -24.16 -10.54
CA PRO A 66 -2.67 -22.79 -10.06
C PRO A 66 -3.83 -22.66 -9.07
N GLU A 67 -4.77 -23.60 -9.07
CA GLU A 67 -5.89 -23.68 -8.11
C GLU A 67 -5.46 -24.15 -6.71
N LYS A 68 -4.27 -24.76 -6.59
CA LYS A 68 -3.69 -25.25 -5.32
C LYS A 68 -2.59 -24.36 -4.77
N ALA A 69 -2.17 -23.35 -5.54
CA ALA A 69 -1.10 -22.43 -5.18
C ALA A 69 -1.60 -20.98 -5.10
N ILE A 70 -0.83 -20.13 -4.44
CA ILE A 70 -1.06 -18.68 -4.40
C ILE A 70 0.27 -17.96 -4.55
N GLY A 71 0.29 -16.87 -5.32
CA GLY A 71 1.49 -16.04 -5.46
C GLY A 71 1.71 -15.20 -4.20
N ILE A 72 0.70 -14.41 -3.84
CA ILE A 72 0.64 -13.68 -2.56
C ILE A 72 -0.71 -13.94 -1.91
N ALA A 73 -0.67 -14.41 -0.66
CA ALA A 73 -1.86 -14.65 0.14
C ALA A 73 -2.70 -13.37 0.31
N LYS A 74 -3.99 -13.54 0.60
CA LYS A 74 -4.90 -12.40 0.83
C LYS A 74 -4.41 -11.53 1.99
N HIS A 75 -4.36 -10.23 1.79
CA HIS A 75 -3.94 -9.24 2.79
C HIS A 75 -4.48 -7.85 2.45
N CYS A 76 -4.39 -6.93 3.41
CA CYS A 76 -4.45 -5.50 3.14
C CYS A 76 -3.03 -4.93 3.26
N ASP A 77 -2.71 -3.91 2.46
CA ASP A 77 -1.44 -3.24 2.59
C ASP A 77 -1.38 -2.41 3.87
N ILE A 78 -0.23 -2.43 4.52
CA ILE A 78 -0.01 -1.66 5.75
C ILE A 78 0.55 -0.27 5.49
N SER A 79 0.83 0.07 4.23
CA SER A 79 1.24 1.40 3.76
C SER A 79 0.06 2.39 3.81
N ALA A 80 0.29 3.65 3.43
CA ALA A 80 -0.80 4.58 3.14
C ALA A 80 -1.30 4.41 1.71
N ILE A 81 -0.38 4.36 0.76
CA ILE A 81 -0.63 4.12 -0.67
C ILE A 81 0.33 3.04 -1.16
N THR A 82 -0.15 2.19 -2.07
CA THR A 82 0.68 1.26 -2.84
C THR A 82 0.49 1.51 -4.32
N TYR A 83 1.60 1.64 -5.04
CA TYR A 83 1.63 1.67 -6.50
C TYR A 83 2.05 0.30 -7.02
N LEU A 84 1.33 -0.23 -8.00
CA LEU A 84 1.67 -1.46 -8.67
C LEU A 84 1.83 -1.20 -10.17
N LEU A 85 3.02 -1.49 -10.67
CA LEU A 85 3.32 -1.59 -12.09
C LEU A 85 3.31 -3.05 -12.51
N GLU A 86 2.50 -3.38 -13.50
CA GLU A 86 2.53 -4.67 -14.19
C GLU A 86 3.60 -4.63 -15.29
N CYS A 87 4.51 -5.60 -15.29
CA CYS A 87 5.56 -5.72 -16.30
C CYS A 87 5.15 -6.70 -17.40
N GLY A 88 3.94 -6.53 -17.93
CA GLY A 88 3.31 -7.40 -18.92
C GLY A 88 1.79 -7.25 -18.90
N ASP A 89 1.11 -8.12 -19.64
CA ASP A 89 -0.35 -8.14 -19.80
C ASP A 89 -1.03 -9.33 -19.09
N VAL A 90 -0.25 -10.16 -18.39
CA VAL A 90 -0.77 -11.31 -17.64
C VAL A 90 -1.48 -10.81 -16.37
N PRO A 91 -2.81 -10.99 -16.24
CA PRO A 91 -3.53 -10.61 -15.03
C PRO A 91 -3.16 -11.56 -13.89
N GLY A 92 -3.08 -11.03 -12.66
CA GLY A 92 -2.80 -11.84 -11.47
C GLY A 92 -3.22 -11.19 -10.17
N LEU A 93 -3.31 -9.86 -10.13
CA LEU A 93 -3.91 -9.15 -9.01
C LEU A 93 -5.42 -9.39 -8.95
N GLN A 94 -5.90 -9.81 -7.78
CA GLN A 94 -7.32 -9.84 -7.44
C GLN A 94 -7.58 -8.98 -6.22
N VAL A 95 -8.64 -8.17 -6.29
CA VAL A 95 -9.13 -7.33 -5.19
C VAL A 95 -10.48 -7.84 -4.74
N ARG A 96 -10.73 -7.79 -3.43
CA ARG A 96 -12.03 -8.15 -2.86
C ARG A 96 -13.00 -6.98 -3.01
N LYS A 97 -14.11 -7.22 -3.69
CA LYS A 97 -15.21 -6.26 -3.87
C LYS A 97 -16.54 -7.00 -3.71
N ASP A 98 -17.42 -6.50 -2.85
CA ASP A 98 -18.74 -7.09 -2.59
C ASP A 98 -18.66 -8.60 -2.29
N ASP A 99 -17.73 -8.97 -1.40
CA ASP A 99 -17.37 -10.34 -1.01
C ASP A 99 -16.84 -11.26 -2.12
N ARG A 100 -16.61 -10.72 -3.32
CA ARG A 100 -16.10 -11.45 -4.49
C ARG A 100 -14.68 -11.04 -4.84
N TRP A 101 -13.91 -11.98 -5.36
CA TRP A 101 -12.60 -11.69 -5.95
C TRP A 101 -12.80 -11.19 -7.38
N VAL A 102 -12.26 -10.00 -7.68
CA VAL A 102 -12.32 -9.39 -9.00
C VAL A 102 -10.90 -9.18 -9.51
N PHE A 103 -10.62 -9.60 -10.74
CA PHE A 103 -9.34 -9.33 -11.38
C PHE A 103 -9.19 -7.85 -11.69
N VAL A 104 -8.01 -7.32 -11.40
CA VAL A 104 -7.58 -6.02 -11.92
C VAL A 104 -6.85 -6.29 -13.23
N GLN A 105 -7.39 -5.81 -14.34
CA GLN A 105 -6.77 -5.98 -15.64
C GLN A 105 -5.58 -5.01 -15.77
N PRO A 106 -4.40 -5.48 -16.22
CA PRO A 106 -3.32 -4.60 -16.58
C PRO A 106 -3.79 -3.61 -17.66
N VAL A 107 -3.54 -2.32 -17.43
CA VAL A 107 -3.79 -1.27 -18.43
C VAL A 107 -2.44 -0.70 -18.83
N GLU A 108 -2.20 -0.63 -20.14
CA GLU A 108 -0.95 -0.12 -20.69
C GLU A 108 -0.66 1.30 -20.18
N ASN A 109 0.61 1.58 -19.85
CA ASN A 109 1.08 2.89 -19.36
C ASN A 109 0.34 3.39 -18.10
N SER A 110 -0.10 2.47 -17.24
CA SER A 110 -0.80 2.81 -16.00
C SER A 110 -0.15 2.20 -14.76
N LEU A 111 -0.47 2.77 -13.61
CA LEU A 111 -0.20 2.19 -12.30
C LEU A 111 -1.53 1.88 -11.65
N VAL A 112 -1.64 0.70 -11.04
CA VAL A 112 -2.72 0.42 -10.11
C VAL A 112 -2.36 1.08 -8.79
N VAL A 113 -3.28 1.85 -8.21
CA VAL A 113 -3.11 2.50 -6.92
C VAL A 113 -4.04 1.85 -5.91
N ASN A 114 -3.50 1.40 -4.79
CA ASN A 114 -4.26 0.82 -3.69
C ASN A 114 -4.13 1.69 -2.43
N ILE A 115 -5.22 1.80 -1.69
CA ILE A 115 -5.27 2.44 -0.38
C ILE A 115 -4.87 1.40 0.67
N GLY A 116 -3.95 1.77 1.55
CA GLY A 116 -3.50 0.94 2.66
C GLY A 116 -4.05 1.40 4.01
N GLN A 117 -3.75 0.62 5.05
CA GLN A 117 -4.33 0.75 6.37
C GLN A 117 -3.93 2.03 7.12
N ILE A 118 -2.77 2.63 6.80
CA ILE A 118 -2.41 3.94 7.38
C ILE A 118 -3.43 5.00 6.95
N LEU A 119 -3.80 5.01 5.67
CA LEU A 119 -4.75 5.98 5.15
C LEU A 119 -6.18 5.69 5.62
N GLU A 120 -6.52 4.42 5.86
CA GLU A 120 -7.77 4.05 6.51
C GLU A 120 -7.87 4.62 7.93
N ILE A 121 -6.79 4.53 8.71
CA ILE A 121 -6.74 5.15 10.04
C ILE A 121 -6.85 6.67 9.92
N MET A 122 -6.06 7.30 9.06
CA MET A 122 -6.03 8.77 8.92
C MET A 122 -7.35 9.37 8.44
N SER A 123 -8.10 8.63 7.61
CA SER A 123 -9.43 9.04 7.14
C SER A 123 -10.56 8.66 8.09
N ASN A 124 -10.26 8.19 9.30
CA ASN A 124 -11.22 7.66 10.26
C ASN A 124 -12.15 6.58 9.65
N GLY A 125 -11.62 5.72 8.78
CA GLY A 125 -12.33 4.61 8.16
C GLY A 125 -13.15 4.95 6.92
N ILE A 126 -13.11 6.19 6.44
CA ILE A 126 -13.82 6.62 5.22
C ILE A 126 -13.20 5.96 3.98
N TYR A 127 -11.87 6.05 3.84
CA TYR A 127 -11.13 5.31 2.81
C TYR A 127 -10.73 3.95 3.36
N LYS A 128 -11.15 2.87 2.70
CA LYS A 128 -10.92 1.50 3.20
C LYS A 128 -9.80 0.81 2.45
N ALA A 129 -8.91 0.17 3.20
CA ALA A 129 -7.86 -0.65 2.65
C ALA A 129 -8.45 -1.96 2.10
N ALA A 130 -8.28 -2.19 0.79
CA ALA A 130 -8.89 -3.34 0.14
C ALA A 130 -8.10 -4.63 0.38
N GLU A 131 -8.80 -5.70 0.78
CA GLU A 131 -8.23 -7.06 0.79
C GLU A 131 -7.90 -7.45 -0.65
N HIS A 132 -6.67 -7.84 -0.91
CA HIS A 132 -6.19 -8.22 -2.23
C HIS A 132 -5.24 -9.41 -2.15
N ARG A 133 -5.05 -10.11 -3.27
CA ARG A 133 -4.16 -11.27 -3.41
C ARG A 133 -3.55 -11.32 -4.81
N ALA A 134 -2.47 -12.06 -4.97
CA ALA A 134 -1.92 -12.37 -6.28
C ALA A 134 -2.07 -13.87 -6.56
N VAL A 135 -2.81 -14.22 -7.62
CA VAL A 135 -2.92 -15.59 -8.12
C VAL A 135 -1.82 -15.88 -9.15
N VAL A 136 -1.55 -17.15 -9.38
CA VAL A 136 -0.57 -17.62 -10.38
C VAL A 136 -1.28 -18.15 -11.61
N ASP A 137 -0.60 -18.09 -12.76
CA ASP A 137 -1.08 -18.66 -14.02
C ASP A 137 -0.39 -19.99 -14.32
N SER A 138 -1.03 -20.85 -15.11
CA SER A 138 -0.47 -22.18 -15.45
C SER A 138 0.56 -22.18 -16.58
N LEU A 139 0.56 -21.15 -17.42
CA LEU A 139 1.33 -21.10 -18.65
C LEU A 139 2.29 -19.91 -18.68
N GLN A 140 1.90 -18.79 -18.09
CA GLN A 140 2.60 -17.53 -18.26
C GLN A 140 3.23 -17.05 -16.95
N GLU A 141 4.44 -16.51 -17.07
CA GLU A 141 5.09 -15.79 -15.98
C GLU A 141 4.43 -14.41 -15.83
N ARG A 142 4.26 -13.95 -14.59
CA ARG A 142 3.90 -12.57 -14.30
C ARG A 142 5.03 -11.90 -13.52
N ILE A 143 5.38 -10.68 -13.90
CA ILE A 143 6.32 -9.83 -13.17
C ILE A 143 5.59 -8.54 -12.78
N SER A 144 5.76 -8.11 -11.54
CA SER A 144 5.20 -6.84 -11.07
C SER A 144 6.16 -6.10 -10.15
N ILE A 145 6.10 -4.78 -10.16
CA ILE A 145 6.84 -3.90 -9.24
C ILE A 145 5.83 -3.18 -8.35
N SER A 146 5.87 -3.45 -7.05
CA SER A 146 5.06 -2.77 -6.05
C SER A 146 5.90 -1.77 -5.27
N THR A 147 5.46 -0.51 -5.15
CA THR A 147 6.08 0.50 -4.30
C THR A 147 5.11 0.93 -3.21
N PHE A 148 5.54 0.77 -1.97
CA PHE A 148 4.76 1.06 -0.77
C PHE A 148 5.20 2.38 -0.16
N CYS A 149 4.24 3.27 0.09
CA CYS A 149 4.47 4.61 0.62
C CYS A 149 4.09 4.66 2.10
N TYR A 150 5.05 5.03 2.93
CA TYR A 150 4.90 5.19 4.37
C TYR A 150 5.24 6.63 4.77
N PRO A 151 4.67 7.12 5.89
CA PRO A 151 5.04 8.42 6.40
C PRO A 151 6.44 8.40 7.01
N ASP A 152 6.94 9.57 7.43
CA ASP A 152 8.16 9.69 8.22
C ASP A 152 8.13 8.81 9.48
N SER A 153 9.33 8.41 9.95
CA SER A 153 9.52 7.55 11.13
C SER A 153 8.92 8.11 12.42
N ASN A 154 8.83 9.43 12.55
CA ASN A 154 8.30 10.12 13.73
C ASN A 154 6.86 10.61 13.56
N ALA A 155 6.27 10.40 12.39
CA ALA A 155 4.90 10.80 12.11
C ALA A 155 3.92 10.05 13.01
N ASP A 156 2.86 10.75 13.40
CA ASP A 156 1.69 10.16 14.03
C ASP A 156 0.74 9.63 12.96
N ILE A 157 0.25 8.42 13.17
CA ILE A 157 -0.82 7.80 12.41
C ILE A 157 -2.06 7.91 13.29
N ALA A 158 -2.94 8.84 12.93
CA ALA A 158 -4.15 9.14 13.68
C ALA A 158 -5.24 9.62 12.73
N PRO A 159 -6.52 9.41 13.07
CA PRO A 159 -7.62 10.11 12.39
C PRO A 159 -7.36 11.61 12.35
N ALA A 160 -7.61 12.25 11.20
CA ALA A 160 -7.54 13.70 11.10
C ALA A 160 -8.56 14.34 12.05
N ASP A 161 -8.14 15.37 12.80
CA ASP A 161 -8.96 15.99 13.84
C ASP A 161 -10.31 16.47 13.28
N GLU A 162 -10.30 17.05 12.08
CA GLU A 162 -11.50 17.56 11.40
C GLU A 162 -12.50 16.46 10.98
N LEU A 163 -12.07 15.19 10.96
CA LEU A 163 -12.93 14.04 10.70
C LEU A 163 -13.48 13.41 11.98
N THR A 164 -13.15 13.98 13.14
CA THR A 164 -13.59 13.47 14.44
C THR A 164 -14.30 14.55 15.27
N GLY A 165 -15.20 14.14 16.16
CA GLY A 165 -15.96 15.05 17.00
C GLY A 165 -17.00 14.32 17.84
N SER A 166 -17.85 15.07 18.56
CA SER A 166 -18.88 14.48 19.42
C SER A 166 -19.90 13.62 18.65
N GLU A 167 -20.22 14.01 17.43
CA GLU A 167 -21.15 13.31 16.54
C GLU A 167 -20.47 12.22 15.69
N ASN A 168 -19.13 12.26 15.56
CA ASN A 168 -18.34 11.27 14.83
C ASN A 168 -17.08 10.92 15.63
N PRO A 169 -17.15 10.00 16.60
CA PRO A 169 -16.00 9.67 17.43
C PRO A 169 -14.85 9.08 16.61
N ALA A 170 -13.62 9.24 17.12
CA ALA A 170 -12.48 8.54 16.57
C ALA A 170 -12.70 7.02 16.64
N LEU A 171 -12.48 6.33 15.53
CA LEU A 171 -12.56 4.87 15.45
C LEU A 171 -11.22 4.20 15.74
N PHE A 172 -10.13 4.97 15.65
CA PHE A 172 -8.76 4.48 15.77
C PHE A 172 -7.95 5.32 16.76
N LYS A 173 -7.03 4.65 17.45
CA LYS A 173 -6.06 5.27 18.35
C LYS A 173 -4.95 5.98 17.54
N SER A 174 -4.38 7.03 18.13
CA SER A 174 -3.16 7.67 17.62
C SER A 174 -1.93 6.86 18.00
N VAL A 175 -1.05 6.57 17.04
CA VAL A 175 0.22 5.85 17.27
C VAL A 175 1.35 6.45 16.44
N LYS A 176 2.58 6.35 16.94
CA LYS A 176 3.77 6.64 16.12
C LYS A 176 3.94 5.57 15.04
N PHE A 177 4.46 5.94 13.86
CA PHE A 177 4.75 4.97 12.80
C PHE A 177 5.67 3.83 13.26
N SER A 178 6.66 4.12 14.10
CA SER A 178 7.53 3.10 14.70
C SER A 178 6.77 2.07 15.56
N GLU A 179 5.75 2.50 16.31
CA GLU A 179 4.87 1.61 17.09
C GLU A 179 3.95 0.80 16.18
N TYR A 180 3.42 1.43 15.13
CA TYR A 180 2.61 0.75 14.12
C TYR A 180 3.38 -0.40 13.46
N LEU A 181 4.62 -0.16 13.02
CA LEU A 181 5.49 -1.21 12.49
C LEU A 181 5.83 -2.28 13.53
N ASN A 182 6.14 -1.89 14.76
CA ASN A 182 6.43 -2.84 15.84
C ASN A 182 5.24 -3.77 16.09
N THR A 183 4.03 -3.21 16.13
CA THR A 183 2.78 -3.97 16.24
C THR A 183 2.61 -4.93 15.07
N PHE A 184 2.91 -4.50 13.83
CA PHE A 184 2.85 -5.37 12.66
C PHE A 184 3.72 -6.62 12.83
N TYR A 185 4.98 -6.45 13.28
CA TYR A 185 5.90 -7.58 13.43
C TYR A 185 5.64 -8.45 14.67
N ARG A 186 4.98 -7.92 15.70
CA ARG A 186 4.79 -8.61 16.98
C ARG A 186 3.39 -9.16 17.23
N ARG A 187 2.39 -8.72 16.46
CA ARG A 187 1.01 -9.19 16.65
C ARG A 187 0.89 -10.70 16.45
N ASN A 188 -0.16 -11.28 17.03
CA ASN A 188 -0.59 -12.61 16.64
C ASN A 188 -1.16 -12.56 15.21
N ILE A 189 -0.77 -13.53 14.37
CA ILE A 189 -1.21 -13.61 12.97
C ILE A 189 -2.73 -13.80 12.84
N ASP A 190 -3.39 -14.34 13.86
CA ASP A 190 -4.84 -14.52 13.91
C ASP A 190 -5.61 -13.21 14.17
N THR A 191 -4.91 -12.16 14.64
CA THR A 191 -5.50 -10.85 14.87
C THR A 191 -5.40 -10.00 13.61
N PRO A 192 -6.53 -9.54 13.02
CA PRO A 192 -6.50 -8.59 11.93
C PRO A 192 -5.70 -7.35 12.34
N PHE A 193 -4.74 -6.95 11.53
CA PHE A 193 -3.77 -5.93 11.93
C PHE A 193 -4.42 -4.59 12.30
N LEU A 194 -5.42 -4.17 11.52
CA LEU A 194 -6.15 -2.93 11.77
C LEU A 194 -6.90 -2.94 13.11
N ASP A 195 -7.35 -4.12 13.58
CA ASP A 195 -8.06 -4.23 14.86
C ASP A 195 -7.15 -3.91 16.05
N CYS A 196 -5.83 -4.00 15.90
CA CYS A 196 -4.87 -3.59 16.94
C CYS A 196 -4.91 -2.08 17.23
N PHE A 197 -5.54 -1.28 16.35
CA PHE A 197 -5.60 0.18 16.46
C PHE A 197 -7.02 0.72 16.66
N LYS A 198 -8.05 -0.12 16.69
CA LYS A 198 -9.41 0.34 16.97
C LYS A 198 -9.57 0.77 18.44
N LEU A 199 -10.44 1.76 18.68
CA LEU A 199 -10.87 2.23 20.00
C LEU A 199 -12.04 1.42 20.56
#